data_AF-A0A9E0DY68-F1
#
_entry.id   AF-A0A9E0DY68-F1
#
_cell.length_a   1.000
_cell.length_b   1.000
_cell.length_c   1.000
_cell.angle_alpha   90.00
_cell.angle_beta   90.00
_cell.angle_gamma   90.00
#
_symmetry.space_group_name_H-M   'P 1'
#
loop_
_entity.id
_entity.type
_entity.pdbx_description
1 polymer ?
#
loop_
_entity_poly.entity_id
_entity_poly.type
_entity_poly.pdbx_seq_one_letter_code
_entity_poly.pdbx_strand_id
1 'polypeptide(L)'
;MFNKFSGKLMVAAIVVATSTPAFAQPAAWQQAVARQIASKQTYPRAAQMRGDEGTVKVKVYVSASGAVEKTELIAASGSSVLDREALALPSKVGTLPAPPGGPAAVVLPLTYKLM
;
A
#
# COMPACT_ATOMS: atom_id res chain seq x y z
N MET A 1 -14.64 -14.33 36.52
CA MET A 1 -13.76 -14.12 35.34
C MET A 1 -14.58 -13.41 34.25
N PHE A 2 -15.20 -12.25 34.52
CA PHE A 2 -14.74 -10.87 34.23
C PHE A 2 -14.12 -10.74 32.82
N ASN A 3 -14.61 -9.96 31.85
CA ASN A 3 -15.31 -8.68 31.98
C ASN A 3 -16.25 -8.34 30.79
N LYS A 4 -17.32 -7.63 31.16
CA LYS A 4 -18.42 -7.10 30.35
C LYS A 4 -17.96 -6.02 29.36
N PHE A 5 -18.55 -6.00 28.17
CA PHE A 5 -18.54 -4.84 27.28
C PHE A 5 -19.50 -3.78 27.86
N SER A 6 -18.95 -2.65 28.29
CA SER A 6 -19.72 -1.46 28.66
C SER A 6 -18.92 -0.23 28.26
N GLY A 7 -19.56 0.66 27.50
CA GLY A 7 -18.97 1.90 27.05
C GLY A 7 -19.90 2.63 26.08
N LYS A 8 -20.99 3.17 26.64
CA LYS A 8 -21.89 4.11 25.96
C LYS A 8 -21.44 5.50 26.39
N LEU A 9 -20.99 6.36 25.48
CA LEU A 9 -20.99 7.82 25.67
C LEU A 9 -20.74 8.55 24.36
N MET A 10 -21.67 9.45 24.04
CA MET A 10 -21.64 10.45 22.98
C MET A 10 -20.43 11.36 23.10
N VAL A 11 -19.79 11.71 21.98
CA VAL A 11 -19.41 13.10 21.67
C VAL A 11 -19.49 13.28 20.15
N ALA A 12 -20.30 14.24 19.73
CA ALA A 12 -20.28 14.78 18.38
C ALA A 12 -18.91 15.41 18.12
N ALA A 13 -18.15 14.83 17.20
CA ALA A 13 -17.14 15.56 16.47
C ALA A 13 -17.51 15.47 15.00
N ILE A 14 -18.17 16.51 14.49
CA ILE A 14 -18.00 16.89 13.10
C ILE A 14 -16.52 17.27 12.99
N VAL A 15 -15.67 16.26 12.84
CA VAL A 15 -14.38 16.47 12.21
C VAL A 15 -14.78 16.72 10.77
N VAL A 16 -14.91 18.00 10.41
CA VAL A 16 -14.63 18.40 9.04
C VAL A 16 -13.20 17.94 8.82
N ALA A 17 -13.06 16.68 8.39
CA ALA A 17 -11.84 16.24 7.77
C ALA A 17 -11.82 17.09 6.50
N THR A 18 -11.22 18.27 6.59
CA THR A 18 -10.48 18.78 5.46
C THR A 18 -9.48 17.68 5.18
N SER A 19 -9.89 16.76 4.30
CA SER A 19 -8.97 15.96 3.52
C SER A 19 -8.11 17.02 2.84
N THR A 20 -7.04 17.41 3.54
CA THR A 20 -5.84 17.95 2.91
C THR A 20 -5.70 17.09 1.68
N PRO A 21 -5.83 17.65 0.46
CA PRO A 21 -5.75 16.85 -0.73
C PRO A 21 -4.45 16.09 -0.57
N ALA A 22 -4.55 14.77 -0.38
CA ALA A 22 -3.41 13.91 -0.19
C ALA A 22 -2.56 14.24 -1.41
N PHE A 23 -1.46 14.97 -1.16
CA PHE A 23 -0.75 15.75 -2.16
C PHE A 23 -0.75 14.93 -3.44
N ALA A 24 -1.43 15.42 -4.47
CA ALA A 24 -1.41 14.78 -5.77
C ALA A 24 0.05 14.89 -6.23
N GLN A 25 0.87 13.96 -5.76
CA GLN A 25 2.26 13.90 -6.10
C GLN A 25 2.29 13.87 -7.62
N PRO A 26 3.25 14.56 -8.25
CA PRO A 26 3.30 14.65 -9.70
C PRO A 26 3.09 13.25 -10.27
N ALA A 27 2.10 13.08 -11.15
CA ALA A 27 1.76 11.77 -11.70
C ALA A 27 3.02 11.02 -12.20
N ALA A 28 4.02 11.77 -12.66
CA ALA A 28 5.35 11.29 -13.01
C ALA A 28 6.10 10.57 -11.86
N TRP A 29 6.11 11.08 -10.63
CA TRP A 29 6.73 10.42 -9.48
C TRP A 29 5.98 9.13 -9.12
N GLN A 30 4.64 9.18 -9.08
CA GLN A 30 3.84 7.99 -8.78
C GLN A 30 4.09 6.89 -9.81
N GLN A 31 4.16 7.25 -11.09
CA GLN A 31 4.51 6.35 -12.19
C GLN A 31 5.95 5.83 -12.09
N ALA A 32 6.91 6.64 -11.64
CA ALA A 32 8.29 6.19 -11.44
C ALA A 32 8.36 5.14 -10.31
N VAL A 33 7.69 5.40 -9.19
CA VAL A 33 7.57 4.46 -8.07
C VAL A 33 6.89 3.17 -8.53
N ALA A 34 5.75 3.29 -9.23
CA ALA A 34 5.00 2.15 -9.74
C ALA A 34 5.86 1.29 -10.68
N ARG A 35 6.59 1.91 -11.61
CA ARG A 35 7.51 1.21 -12.52
C ARG A 35 8.62 0.50 -11.78
N GLN A 36 9.21 1.14 -10.78
CA GLN A 36 10.30 0.54 -10.02
C GLN A 36 9.82 -0.65 -9.17
N ILE A 37 8.67 -0.52 -8.51
CA ILE A 37 8.06 -1.63 -7.78
C ILE A 37 7.63 -2.76 -8.73
N ALA A 38 7.00 -2.43 -9.86
CA ALA A 38 6.60 -3.41 -10.86
C ALA A 38 7.82 -4.16 -11.44
N SER A 39 8.95 -3.48 -11.66
CA SER A 39 10.19 -4.12 -12.13
C SER A 39 10.78 -5.13 -11.13
N LYS A 40 10.43 -5.01 -9.85
CA LYS A 40 10.83 -5.92 -8.77
C LYS A 40 9.71 -6.86 -8.35
N GLN A 41 8.50 -6.67 -8.88
CA GLN A 41 7.34 -7.49 -8.60
C GLN A 41 7.62 -8.92 -9.03
N THR A 42 7.67 -9.82 -8.06
CA THR A 42 7.88 -11.24 -8.31
C THR A 42 6.55 -11.94 -8.08
N TYR A 43 6.11 -12.74 -9.06
CA TYR A 43 4.93 -13.57 -8.89
C TYR A 43 5.35 -14.85 -8.13
N PRO A 44 4.84 -15.09 -6.91
CA PRO A 44 5.21 -16.28 -6.14
C PRO A 44 4.85 -17.58 -6.87
N ARG A 45 5.79 -18.53 -6.98
CA ARG A 45 5.51 -19.84 -7.60
C ARG A 45 4.29 -20.54 -7.01
N ALA A 46 4.08 -20.41 -5.69
CA ALA A 46 2.91 -20.99 -5.03
C ALA A 46 1.58 -20.43 -5.55
N ALA A 47 1.53 -19.12 -5.84
CA ALA A 47 0.36 -18.49 -6.45
C ALA A 47 0.23 -18.88 -7.93
N GLN A 48 1.36 -19.04 -8.65
CA GLN A 48 1.34 -19.49 -10.05
C GLN A 48 0.77 -20.90 -10.19
N MET A 49 1.23 -21.84 -9.34
CA MET A 49 0.76 -23.22 -9.38
C MET A 49 -0.73 -23.36 -9.01
N ARG A 50 -1.26 -22.42 -8.21
CA ARG A 50 -2.69 -22.38 -7.85
C ARG A 50 -3.54 -21.59 -8.84
N GLY A 51 -2.93 -20.85 -9.76
CA GLY A 51 -3.63 -19.93 -10.65
C GLY A 51 -4.26 -18.74 -9.92
N ASP A 52 -3.68 -18.30 -8.80
CA ASP A 52 -4.22 -17.21 -7.99
C ASP A 52 -4.06 -15.87 -8.73
N GLU A 53 -5.14 -15.28 -9.22
CA GLU A 53 -5.11 -13.94 -9.82
C GLU A 53 -5.77 -12.89 -8.93
N GLY A 54 -5.42 -11.62 -9.13
CA GLY A 54 -6.12 -10.53 -8.45
C GLY A 54 -5.34 -9.23 -8.45
N THR A 55 -5.97 -8.18 -7.94
CA THR A 55 -5.34 -6.86 -7.78
C THR A 55 -5.28 -6.51 -6.31
N VAL A 56 -4.05 -6.40 -5.78
CA VAL A 56 -3.80 -5.90 -4.42
C VAL A 56 -3.61 -4.38 -4.51
N LYS A 57 -4.25 -3.61 -3.62
CA LYS A 57 -3.92 -2.18 -3.47
C LYS A 57 -3.11 -1.99 -2.20
N VAL A 58 -1.91 -1.45 -2.37
CA VAL A 58 -0.99 -1.21 -1.26
C VAL A 58 -0.68 0.27 -1.18
N LYS A 59 -0.74 0.85 0.01
CA LYS A 59 -0.30 2.21 0.29
C LYS A 59 1.11 2.17 0.85
N VAL A 60 2.02 2.86 0.19
CA VAL A 60 3.43 2.94 0.56
C VAL A 60 3.72 4.36 1.02
N TYR A 61 4.27 4.50 2.22
CA TYR A 61 4.74 5.75 2.79
C TYR A 61 6.24 5.87 2.51
N VAL A 62 6.62 6.93 1.81
CA VAL A 62 7.98 7.19 1.37
C VAL A 62 8.49 8.46 2.03
N SER A 63 9.64 8.38 2.68
CA SER A 63 10.30 9.53 3.29
C SER A 63 10.79 10.52 2.23
N ALA A 64 11.20 11.73 2.65
CA ALA A 64 11.83 12.71 1.76
C ALA A 64 13.11 12.19 1.09
N SER A 65 13.78 11.19 1.69
CA SER A 65 14.99 10.57 1.13
C SER A 65 14.70 9.42 0.16
N GLY A 66 13.43 9.05 -0.05
CA GLY A 66 13.04 7.90 -0.87
C GLY A 66 13.05 6.56 -0.12
N ALA A 67 13.18 6.56 1.21
CA ALA A 67 13.11 5.34 2.01
C ALA A 67 11.64 4.93 2.25
N VAL A 68 11.35 3.63 2.22
CA VAL A 68 10.02 3.12 2.58
C VAL A 68 9.90 3.08 4.10
N GLU A 69 9.04 3.92 4.66
CA GLU A 69 8.80 3.98 6.11
C GLU A 69 7.72 3.00 6.55
N LYS A 70 6.64 2.90 5.76
CA LYS A 70 5.49 2.07 6.09
C LYS A 70 4.79 1.56 4.84
N THR A 71 4.22 0.37 4.95
CA THR A 71 3.38 -0.23 3.92
C THR A 71 2.06 -0.68 4.55
N GLU A 72 0.93 -0.31 3.93
CA GLU A 72 -0.41 -0.66 4.40
C GLU A 72 -1.22 -1.31 3.29
N LEU A 73 -1.98 -2.36 3.64
CA LEU A 73 -2.89 -3.01 2.71
C LEU A 73 -4.21 -2.22 2.66
N ILE A 74 -4.54 -1.70 1.48
CA ILE A 74 -5.79 -0.96 1.25
C ILE A 74 -6.87 -1.88 0.68
N ALA A 75 -6.49 -2.80 -0.19
CA ALA A 75 -7.39 -3.82 -0.72
C ALA A 75 -6.63 -5.13 -0.95
N ALA A 76 -7.19 -6.21 -0.42
CA ALA A 76 -6.72 -7.57 -0.65
C ALA A 76 -7.08 -8.03 -2.07
N SER A 77 -6.25 -8.90 -2.66
CA SER A 77 -6.51 -9.56 -3.95
C SER A 77 -7.52 -10.69 -3.87
N GLY A 78 -7.71 -11.28 -2.68
CA GLY A 78 -8.43 -12.54 -2.49
C GLY A 78 -7.51 -13.74 -2.26
N SER A 79 -6.19 -13.60 -2.46
CA SER A 79 -5.19 -14.60 -2.09
C SER A 79 -4.22 -14.05 -1.04
N SER A 80 -4.18 -14.69 0.13
CA SER A 80 -3.29 -14.30 1.23
C SER A 80 -1.80 -14.39 0.87
N VAL A 81 -1.44 -15.22 -0.13
CA VAL A 81 -0.06 -15.35 -0.63
C VAL A 81 0.31 -14.12 -1.47
N LEU A 82 -0.58 -13.67 -2.34
CA LEU A 82 -0.38 -12.45 -3.13
C LEU A 82 -0.34 -11.21 -2.23
N ASP A 83 -1.24 -11.13 -1.24
CA ASP A 83 -1.32 -10.00 -0.32
C ASP A 83 -0.04 -9.87 0.53
N ARG A 84 0.49 -10.99 1.01
CA ARG A 84 1.74 -11.01 1.79
C ARG A 84 2.95 -10.61 0.94
N GLU A 85 3.04 -11.11 -0.29
CA GLU A 85 4.13 -10.71 -1.20
C GLU A 85 4.03 -9.22 -1.57
N ALA A 86 2.81 -8.74 -1.85
CA ALA A 86 2.53 -7.34 -2.14
C ALA A 86 2.94 -6.39 -0.99
N LEU A 87 2.74 -6.79 0.26
CA LEU A 87 3.18 -6.02 1.44
C LEU A 87 4.71 -6.05 1.64
N ALA A 88 5.35 -7.17 1.32
CA ALA A 88 6.80 -7.31 1.45
C ALA A 88 7.56 -6.58 0.32
N LEU A 89 6.95 -6.48 -0.86
CA LEU A 89 7.56 -5.94 -2.08
C LEU A 89 8.16 -4.54 -1.91
N PRO A 90 7.40 -3.51 -1.44
CA PRO A 90 7.95 -2.17 -1.27
C PRO A 90 9.18 -2.15 -0.34
N SER A 91 9.13 -2.94 0.74
CA SER A 91 10.25 -3.06 1.69
C SER A 91 11.47 -3.74 1.06
N LYS A 92 11.28 -4.67 0.11
CA LYS A 92 12.37 -5.33 -0.64
C LYS A 92 13.02 -4.43 -1.69
N VAL A 93 12.31 -3.45 -2.24
CA VAL A 93 12.89 -2.50 -3.21
C VAL A 93 13.94 -1.60 -2.56
N GLY A 94 13.85 -1.37 -1.25
CA GLY A 94 14.84 -0.68 -0.42
C GLY A 94 14.84 0.84 -0.59
N THR A 95 15.06 1.31 -1.82
CA THR A 95 15.13 2.73 -2.16
C THR A 95 14.16 3.03 -3.29
N LEU A 96 13.15 3.86 -3.03
CA LEU A 96 12.24 4.38 -4.04
C LEU A 96 12.67 5.79 -4.49
N PRO A 97 12.17 6.27 -5.63
CA PRO A 97 12.37 7.65 -6.04
C PRO A 97 11.97 8.62 -4.93
N ALA A 98 12.83 9.59 -4.60
CA ALA A 98 12.51 10.59 -3.60
C ALA A 98 11.33 11.46 -4.07
N PRO A 99 10.28 11.63 -3.25
CA PRO A 99 9.14 12.46 -3.59
C PRO A 99 9.51 13.95 -3.72
N PRO A 100 9.07 14.63 -4.80
CA PRO A 100 9.26 16.06 -4.94
C PRO A 100 8.33 16.78 -3.96
N GLY A 101 8.90 17.40 -2.93
CA GLY A 101 8.14 18.14 -1.90
C GLY A 101 8.17 17.53 -0.49
N GLY A 102 8.95 16.47 -0.25
CA GLY A 102 9.09 15.87 1.07
C GLY A 102 8.31 14.57 1.26
N PRO A 103 8.19 14.05 2.50
CA PRO A 103 7.59 12.75 2.77
C PRO A 103 6.17 12.65 2.22
N ALA A 104 5.85 11.53 1.58
CA ALA A 104 4.57 11.38 0.91
C ALA A 104 4.17 9.91 0.74
N ALA A 105 2.87 9.68 0.51
CA ALA A 105 2.30 8.35 0.45
C ALA A 105 1.60 8.10 -0.90
N VAL A 106 1.85 6.93 -1.47
CA VAL A 106 1.31 6.51 -2.77
C VAL A 106 0.53 5.23 -2.66
N VAL A 107 -0.59 5.15 -3.36
CA VAL A 107 -1.38 3.93 -3.47
C VAL A 107 -1.08 3.28 -4.81
N LEU A 108 -0.63 2.03 -4.78
CA LEU A 108 -0.21 1.27 -5.95
C LEU A 108 -1.13 0.06 -6.13
N PRO A 109 -1.81 -0.06 -7.29
CA PRO A 109 -2.47 -1.30 -7.67
C PRO A 109 -1.44 -2.29 -8.22
N LEU A 110 -1.24 -3.41 -7.53
CA LEU A 110 -0.43 -4.54 -7.97
C LEU A 110 -1.35 -5.60 -8.54
N THR A 111 -1.42 -5.68 -9.87
CA THR A 111 -2.22 -6.70 -10.58
C THR A 111 -1.35 -7.92 -10.87
N TYR A 112 -1.83 -9.08 -10.45
CA TYR A 112 -1.25 -10.39 -10.74
C TYR A 112 -2.19 -11.14 -11.68
N LYS A 113 -1.69 -11.50 -12.86
CA LYS A 113 -2.43 -12.23 -13.90
C LYS A 113 -1.55 -13.32 -14.49
N LEU A 114 -2.09 -14.52 -14.67
CA LEU A 114 -1.47 -15.58 -15.46
C LEU A 114 -1.70 -15.26 -16.94
N MET A 115 -0.65 -15.33 -17.76
CA MET A 115 -0.74 -15.23 -19.22
C MET A 115 -0.88 -16.60 -19.85
#